data_AF-A0A7Y8LJF6-F1
#
_entry.id   AF-A0A7Y8LJF6-F1
#
_cell.length_a   1.000
_cell.length_b   1.000
_cell.length_c   1.000
_cell.angle_alpha   90.00
_cell.angle_beta   90.00
_cell.angle_gamma   90.00
#
_symmetry.space_group_name_H-M   'P 1'
#
loop_
_entity.id
_entity.type
_entity.pdbx_description
1 polymer ?
#
loop_
_entity_poly.entity_id
_entity_poly.type
_entity_poly.pdbx_seq_one_letter_code
_entity_poly.pdbx_strand_id
1 'polypeptide(L)'
;MRVREAWKAGRLDGVHLIAGVVTAQPRTFTVPDAFYIEDSSGGISVRTGAVLDLNLGDHVTVRGRLAEIDEIEPELVRAEVLSRRKGAPLRAASIRIADSSSERFLGRLVSVRGRVKSTSVGETRDTAVLEEDGRLLRVYIRRALSDPARIPAAAPPGSFVEATGILMPAELNTSTLRLRHAEDLRVVSGPAVIPWRWIGLFAAILAGVMGWTFSLRRMVRIKTRETEQHLAQAEEASRLKSEFLANVSHEIRTPLHGILGMQELLLETPLTAEQREWLT
;
A
#
# COMPACT_ATOMS: atom_id res chain seq x y z
N MET A 1 18.81 42.18 -18.50
CA MET A 1 19.79 41.12 -18.15
C MET A 1 19.00 39.85 -17.87
N ARG A 2 19.49 38.66 -18.24
CA ARG A 2 18.77 37.42 -17.92
C ARG A 2 18.89 37.10 -16.43
N VAL A 3 17.83 36.53 -15.84
CA VAL A 3 17.74 36.21 -14.40
C VAL A 3 18.99 35.45 -13.91
N ARG A 4 19.38 34.39 -14.61
CA ARG A 4 20.48 33.50 -14.18
C ARG A 4 21.87 34.06 -14.48
N GLU A 5 22.00 34.93 -15.48
CA GLU A 5 23.26 35.63 -15.78
C GLU A 5 23.61 36.65 -14.69
N ALA A 6 22.60 37.28 -14.08
CA ALA A 6 22.80 38.16 -12.94
C ALA A 6 23.28 37.39 -11.69
N TRP A 7 22.79 36.16 -11.51
CA TRP A 7 23.22 35.25 -10.43
C TRP A 7 24.66 34.72 -10.62
N LYS A 8 24.97 34.12 -11.78
CA LYS A 8 26.30 33.52 -12.04
C LYS A 8 27.45 34.54 -12.06
N ALA A 9 27.15 35.81 -12.35
CA ALA A 9 28.17 36.85 -12.41
C ALA A 9 28.68 37.30 -11.03
N GLY A 10 28.09 36.85 -9.92
CA GLY A 10 28.49 37.23 -8.56
C GLY A 10 28.37 38.73 -8.26
N ARG A 11 27.74 39.51 -9.16
CA ARG A 11 27.52 40.94 -9.02
C ARG A 11 26.19 41.16 -8.31
N LEU A 12 26.19 40.92 -7.00
CA LEU A 12 25.09 41.32 -6.11
C LEU A 12 25.02 42.85 -5.93
N ASP A 13 26.09 43.54 -6.32
CA ASP A 13 26.16 45.00 -6.31
C ASP A 13 25.54 45.61 -7.55
N GLY A 14 24.39 46.26 -7.39
CA GLY A 14 23.79 47.07 -8.44
C GLY A 14 22.27 47.07 -8.45
N VAL A 15 21.71 47.79 -9.42
CA VAL A 15 20.29 47.76 -9.74
C VAL A 15 20.14 47.04 -11.08
N HIS A 16 19.38 45.96 -11.11
CA HIS A 16 19.21 45.09 -12.26
C HIS A 16 17.85 45.30 -12.90
N LEU A 17 17.83 45.21 -14.22
CA LEU A 17 16.61 45.23 -15.02
C LEU A 17 16.34 43.83 -15.59
N ILE A 18 15.22 43.24 -15.16
CA ILE A 18 14.82 41.88 -15.50
C ILE A 18 13.42 41.93 -16.12
N ALA A 19 13.25 41.27 -17.26
CA ALA A 19 11.95 41.12 -17.90
C ALA A 19 11.55 39.64 -17.87
N GLY A 20 10.31 39.35 -17.51
CA GLY A 20 9.82 37.99 -17.38
C GLY A 20 8.30 37.90 -17.38
N VAL A 21 7.81 36.67 -17.29
CA VAL A 21 6.40 36.32 -17.21
C VAL A 21 6.05 36.01 -15.76
N VAL A 22 4.95 36.55 -15.24
CA VAL A 22 4.48 36.30 -13.87
C VAL A 22 4.02 34.84 -13.74
N THR A 23 4.73 34.04 -12.95
CA THR A 23 4.41 32.62 -12.66
C THR A 23 3.77 32.41 -11.30
N ALA A 24 3.85 33.40 -10.41
CA ALA A 24 3.02 33.54 -9.22
C ALA A 24 2.70 35.02 -8.99
N GLN A 25 1.43 35.35 -8.74
CA GLN A 25 0.95 36.72 -8.57
C GLN A 25 1.19 37.25 -7.14
N PRO A 26 1.16 38.58 -6.92
CA PRO A 26 1.10 39.14 -5.58
C PRO A 26 -0.07 38.53 -4.79
N ARG A 27 0.04 38.48 -3.45
CA ARG A 27 -0.89 37.77 -2.54
C ARG A 27 -0.92 36.25 -2.67
N THR A 28 -0.10 35.68 -3.55
CA THR A 28 0.06 34.21 -3.64
C THR A 28 0.89 33.67 -2.48
N PHE A 29 1.82 34.46 -1.97
CA PHE A 29 2.76 34.04 -0.93
C PHE A 29 2.44 34.70 0.42
N THR A 30 3.07 34.18 1.47
CA THR A 30 2.98 34.73 2.85
C THR A 30 3.33 36.21 2.92
N VAL A 31 4.16 36.69 1.99
CA VAL A 31 4.47 38.11 1.81
C VAL A 31 3.62 38.63 0.64
N PRO A 32 2.61 39.49 0.88
CA PRO A 32 1.59 39.82 -0.11
C PRO A 32 2.10 40.71 -1.25
N ASP A 33 3.22 41.39 -1.07
CA ASP A 33 3.90 42.25 -2.06
C ASP A 33 4.98 41.50 -2.86
N ALA A 34 5.09 40.18 -2.68
CA ALA A 34 6.01 39.34 -3.43
C ALA A 34 5.31 38.57 -4.56
N PHE A 35 5.97 38.45 -5.71
CA PHE A 35 5.52 37.69 -6.87
C PHE A 35 6.71 37.04 -7.57
N TYR A 36 6.46 36.07 -8.44
CA TYR A 36 7.53 35.33 -9.13
C TYR A 36 7.47 35.59 -10.63
N ILE A 37 8.63 35.83 -11.24
CA ILE A 37 8.76 36.01 -12.70
C ILE A 37 9.72 34.99 -13.28
N GLU A 38 9.44 34.54 -14.50
CA GLU A 38 10.25 33.60 -15.26
C GLU A 38 10.70 34.22 -16.59
N ASP A 39 11.96 34.02 -16.94
CA ASP A 39 12.48 34.24 -18.29
C ASP A 39 13.04 32.93 -18.88
N SER A 40 13.61 32.97 -20.09
CA SER A 40 14.19 31.79 -20.74
C SER A 40 15.37 31.16 -19.98
N SER A 41 15.91 31.83 -18.97
CA SER A 41 17.04 31.38 -18.16
C SER A 41 16.65 30.82 -16.80
N GLY A 42 15.44 31.09 -16.32
CA GLY A 42 14.93 30.62 -15.03
C GLY A 42 13.96 31.61 -14.38
N GLY A 43 13.63 31.39 -13.12
CA GLY A 43 12.72 32.25 -12.37
C GLY A 43 13.37 32.94 -11.17
N ILE A 44 12.77 34.05 -10.74
CA ILE A 44 13.21 34.86 -9.60
C ILE A 44 12.02 35.45 -8.84
N SER A 45 12.16 35.56 -7.52
CA SER A 45 11.20 36.26 -6.67
C SER A 45 11.40 37.77 -6.78
N VAL A 46 10.32 38.53 -6.75
CA VAL A 46 10.33 40.00 -6.84
C VAL A 46 9.50 40.57 -5.71
N ARG A 47 10.05 41.56 -5.00
CA ARG A 47 9.39 42.25 -3.89
C ARG A 47 9.36 43.75 -4.08
N THR A 48 8.15 44.30 -4.15
CA THR A 48 7.91 45.69 -4.52
C THR A 48 7.56 46.61 -3.35
N GLY A 49 7.34 46.09 -2.13
CA GLY A 49 6.91 46.89 -0.97
C GLY A 49 5.44 47.33 -1.02
N ALA A 50 4.80 47.22 -2.17
CA ALA A 50 3.38 47.46 -2.40
C ALA A 50 2.75 46.27 -3.13
N VAL A 51 1.51 45.97 -2.80
CA VAL A 51 0.76 44.87 -3.42
C VAL A 51 0.23 45.31 -4.77
N LEU A 52 0.75 44.72 -5.84
CA LEU A 52 0.35 45.02 -7.21
C LEU A 52 -0.79 44.12 -7.68
N ASP A 53 -1.61 44.62 -8.61
CA ASP A 53 -2.60 43.82 -9.32
C ASP A 53 -1.97 43.26 -10.60
N LEU A 54 -1.41 42.05 -10.49
CA LEU A 54 -0.76 41.30 -11.57
C LEU A 54 -1.41 39.93 -11.69
N ASN A 55 -1.60 39.44 -12.91
CA ASN A 55 -2.15 38.12 -13.17
C ASN A 55 -1.06 37.15 -13.63
N LEU A 56 -1.33 35.86 -13.44
CA LEU A 56 -0.52 34.79 -14.03
C LEU A 56 -0.45 34.92 -15.55
N GLY A 57 0.76 34.95 -16.09
CA GLY A 57 1.00 35.12 -17.51
C GLY A 57 1.32 36.55 -17.92
N ASP A 58 1.11 37.54 -17.04
CA ASP A 58 1.46 38.93 -17.35
C ASP A 58 2.97 39.07 -17.60
N HIS A 59 3.33 39.84 -18.63
CA HIS A 59 4.72 40.18 -18.91
C HIS A 59 5.08 41.46 -18.17
N VAL A 60 6.12 41.40 -17.35
CA VAL A 60 6.58 42.52 -16.54
C VAL A 60 8.06 42.78 -16.75
N THR A 61 8.43 44.06 -16.74
CA THR A 61 9.83 44.49 -16.65
C THR A 61 10.01 45.12 -15.29
N VAL A 62 10.95 44.60 -14.52
CA VAL A 62 11.17 44.97 -13.13
C VAL A 62 12.60 45.47 -12.96
N ARG A 63 12.73 46.57 -12.21
CA ARG A 63 14.01 47.12 -11.78
C ARG A 63 14.16 46.95 -10.27
N GLY A 64 15.25 46.35 -9.80
CA GLY A 64 15.48 46.22 -8.36
C GLY A 64 16.88 45.74 -8.01
N ARG A 65 17.15 45.50 -6.73
CA ARG A 65 18.45 45.01 -6.27
C ARG A 65 18.37 43.53 -5.96
N LEU A 66 19.36 42.75 -6.39
CA LEU A 66 19.46 41.35 -6.02
C LEU A 66 19.83 41.25 -4.53
N ALA A 67 19.05 40.49 -3.78
CA ALA A 67 19.37 40.07 -2.43
C ALA A 67 19.17 38.56 -2.33
N GLU A 68 19.94 37.93 -1.44
CA GLU A 68 19.78 36.53 -1.09
C GLU A 68 18.98 36.45 0.20
N ILE A 69 17.87 35.71 0.18
CA ILE A 69 16.98 35.57 1.34
C ILE A 69 16.86 34.09 1.69
N ASP A 70 17.00 33.78 2.98
CA ASP A 70 17.03 32.43 3.52
C ASP A 70 18.12 31.51 2.89
N GLU A 71 19.28 32.08 2.51
CA GLU A 71 20.49 31.39 2.03
C GLU A 71 20.35 30.55 0.74
N ILE A 72 19.19 30.58 0.06
CA ILE A 72 18.91 29.68 -1.08
C ILE A 72 18.10 30.36 -2.21
N GLU A 73 17.30 31.40 -1.92
CA GLU A 73 16.42 32.04 -2.90
C GLU A 73 16.93 33.45 -3.30
N PRO A 74 17.31 33.69 -4.58
CA PRO A 74 17.56 35.03 -5.06
C PRO A 74 16.25 35.79 -5.18
N GLU A 75 16.23 37.00 -4.64
CA GLU A 75 15.07 37.87 -4.64
C GLU A 75 15.45 39.27 -5.09
N LEU A 76 14.63 39.83 -5.97
CA LEU A 76 14.74 41.21 -6.39
C LEU A 76 14.01 42.08 -5.37
N VAL A 77 14.77 42.70 -4.47
CA VAL A 77 14.25 43.57 -3.41
C VAL A 77 14.25 45.04 -3.82
N ARG A 78 13.39 45.83 -3.15
CA ARG A 78 13.15 47.26 -3.49
C ARG A 78 12.84 47.40 -4.98
N ALA A 79 12.06 46.47 -5.49
CA ALA A 79 11.78 46.36 -6.90
C ALA A 79 10.67 47.33 -7.31
N GLU A 80 10.77 47.85 -8.53
CA GLU A 80 9.79 48.70 -9.17
C GLU A 80 9.41 48.10 -10.52
N VAL A 81 8.12 47.97 -10.79
CA VAL A 81 7.61 47.44 -12.06
C VAL A 81 7.50 48.59 -13.06
N LEU A 82 8.39 48.60 -14.06
CA LEU A 82 8.48 49.68 -15.05
C LEU A 82 7.46 49.53 -16.17
N SER A 83 7.08 48.29 -16.52
CA SER A 83 6.11 48.04 -17.58
C SER A 83 5.34 46.76 -17.31
N ARG A 84 4.04 46.76 -17.63
CA ARG A 84 3.16 45.59 -17.57
C ARG A 84 2.44 45.42 -18.91
N ARG A 85 2.37 44.18 -19.40
CA ARG A 85 1.50 43.79 -20.52
C ARG A 85 0.75 42.53 -20.13
N LYS A 86 -0.57 42.51 -20.35
CA LYS A 86 -1.35 41.29 -20.14
C LYS A 86 -0.83 40.19 -21.06
N GLY A 87 -0.59 39.02 -20.50
CA GLY A 87 -0.17 37.86 -21.28
C GLY A 87 -1.22 36.75 -21.30
N ALA A 88 -0.90 35.71 -22.06
CA ALA A 88 -1.77 34.53 -22.13
C ALA A 88 -1.73 33.75 -20.81
N PRO A 89 -2.84 33.12 -20.41
CA PRO A 89 -2.89 32.32 -19.19
C PRO A 89 -1.87 31.17 -19.26
N LEU A 90 -1.01 31.09 -18.24
CA LEU A 90 -0.02 30.02 -18.10
C LEU A 90 -0.68 28.70 -17.71
N ARG A 91 -0.34 27.63 -18.44
CA ARG A 91 -0.64 26.25 -18.06
C ARG A 91 0.61 25.59 -17.49
N ALA A 92 0.45 24.85 -16.40
CA ALA A 92 1.53 24.10 -15.79
C ALA A 92 2.02 23.00 -16.73
N ALA A 93 3.34 22.86 -16.88
CA ALA A 93 3.93 21.74 -17.62
C ALA A 93 3.87 20.47 -16.77
N SER A 94 3.24 19.41 -17.28
CA SER A 94 3.24 18.11 -16.62
C SER A 94 4.61 17.45 -16.75
N ILE A 95 5.25 17.14 -15.63
CA ILE A 95 6.56 16.48 -15.57
C ILE A 95 6.54 15.31 -14.59
N ARG A 96 7.50 14.39 -14.72
CA ARG A 96 7.75 13.36 -13.71
C ARG A 96 8.66 13.90 -12.60
N ILE A 97 8.63 13.27 -11.41
CA ILE A 97 9.59 13.58 -10.34
C ILE A 97 11.02 13.36 -10.83
N ALA A 98 11.23 12.39 -11.72
CA ALA A 98 12.48 12.15 -12.43
C ALA A 98 13.08 13.39 -13.12
N ASP A 99 12.22 14.24 -13.67
CA ASP A 99 12.63 15.39 -14.49
C ASP A 99 12.85 16.65 -13.62
N SER A 100 12.55 16.57 -12.32
CA SER A 100 12.65 17.71 -11.40
C SER A 100 14.08 18.21 -11.17
N SER A 101 15.10 17.38 -11.42
CA SER A 101 16.50 17.82 -11.36
C SER A 101 16.98 18.50 -12.65
N SER A 102 16.15 18.52 -13.70
CA SER A 102 16.51 19.14 -14.97
C SER A 102 16.44 20.65 -14.89
N GLU A 103 17.51 21.31 -15.35
CA GLU A 103 17.54 22.78 -15.45
C GLU A 103 16.44 23.35 -16.35
N ARG A 104 15.86 22.53 -17.23
CA ARG A 104 14.78 22.92 -18.15
C ARG A 104 13.52 23.41 -17.42
N PHE A 105 13.28 22.92 -16.20
CA PHE A 105 12.03 23.15 -15.47
C PHE A 105 12.20 24.04 -14.24
N LEU A 106 13.43 24.45 -13.90
CA LEU A 106 13.69 25.34 -12.78
C LEU A 106 13.06 26.73 -13.01
N GLY A 107 12.37 27.23 -11.99
CA GLY A 107 11.62 28.49 -12.00
C GLY A 107 10.28 28.42 -12.73
N ARG A 108 9.93 27.26 -13.30
CA ARG A 108 8.72 27.10 -14.12
C ARG A 108 7.54 26.60 -13.32
N LEU A 109 6.35 26.96 -13.77
CA LEU A 109 5.11 26.37 -13.28
C LEU A 109 4.98 24.94 -13.83
N VAL A 110 5.08 23.96 -12.93
CA VAL A 110 5.03 22.54 -13.25
C VAL A 110 3.94 21.83 -12.45
N SER A 111 3.45 20.72 -13.00
CA SER A 111 2.51 19.82 -12.34
C SER A 111 3.15 18.44 -12.25
N VAL A 112 3.19 17.89 -11.04
CA VAL A 112 3.86 16.62 -10.74
C VAL A 112 2.89 15.71 -10.00
N ARG A 113 2.87 14.43 -10.38
CA ARG A 113 2.08 13.42 -9.68
C ARG A 113 3.01 12.51 -8.89
N GLY A 114 2.54 12.07 -7.72
CA GLY A 114 3.33 11.20 -6.87
C GLY A 114 2.57 10.73 -5.65
N ARG A 115 3.11 9.71 -4.98
CA ARG A 115 2.56 9.22 -3.72
C ARG A 115 3.13 10.03 -2.56
N VAL A 116 2.28 10.47 -1.65
CA VAL A 116 2.73 11.14 -0.43
C VAL A 116 3.41 10.11 0.47
N LYS A 117 4.73 10.24 0.64
CA LYS A 117 5.51 9.41 1.55
C LYS A 117 5.36 9.88 3.00
N SER A 118 5.49 11.18 3.20
CA SER A 118 5.39 11.81 4.51
C SER A 118 4.94 13.26 4.38
N THR A 119 4.38 13.78 5.47
CA THR A 119 4.02 15.18 5.64
C THR A 119 4.60 15.70 6.94
N SER A 120 5.11 16.92 6.96
CA SER A 120 5.59 17.60 8.16
C SER A 120 5.05 19.02 8.24
N VAL A 121 4.88 19.51 9.46
CA VAL A 121 4.44 20.87 9.77
C VAL A 121 5.59 21.58 10.45
N GLY A 122 6.12 22.61 9.81
CA GLY A 122 7.04 23.57 10.42
C GLY A 122 6.28 24.82 10.89
N GLU A 123 7.00 25.77 11.50
CA GLU A 123 6.42 27.01 12.04
C GLU A 123 5.78 27.89 10.96
N THR A 124 6.47 28.03 9.82
CA THR A 124 6.08 28.91 8.71
C THR A 124 5.89 28.17 7.39
N ARG A 125 6.09 26.85 7.38
CA ARG A 125 6.01 26.02 6.17
C ARG A 125 5.43 24.66 6.47
N ASP A 126 4.49 24.22 5.64
CA ASP A 126 4.10 22.81 5.61
C ASP A 126 4.82 22.13 4.46
N THR A 127 5.21 20.88 4.66
CA THR A 127 5.96 20.10 3.67
C THR A 127 5.30 18.74 3.44
N ALA A 128 5.26 18.30 2.19
CA ALA A 128 5.00 16.92 1.79
C ALA A 128 6.21 16.39 1.01
N VAL A 129 6.51 15.10 1.17
CA VAL A 129 7.48 14.41 0.32
C VAL A 129 6.69 13.51 -0.62
N LEU A 130 6.78 13.79 -1.91
CA LEU A 130 6.21 12.95 -2.96
C LEU A 130 7.23 11.93 -3.43
N GLU A 131 6.75 10.73 -3.73
CA GLU A 131 7.54 9.61 -4.23
C GLU A 131 6.96 9.07 -5.54
N GLU A 132 7.82 8.86 -6.53
CA GLU A 132 7.54 8.22 -7.82
C GLU A 132 8.79 7.43 -8.22
N ASP A 133 8.65 6.11 -8.44
CA ASP A 133 9.75 5.20 -8.83
C ASP A 133 11.01 5.32 -7.93
N GLY A 134 10.81 5.46 -6.62
CA GLY A 134 11.89 5.62 -5.63
C GLY A 134 12.57 6.99 -5.62
N ARG A 135 12.17 7.92 -6.49
CA ARG A 135 12.63 9.31 -6.48
C ARG A 135 11.74 10.15 -5.60
N LEU A 136 12.35 11.11 -4.91
CA LEU A 136 11.68 11.97 -3.95
C LEU A 136 11.64 13.41 -4.45
N LEU A 137 10.49 14.06 -4.32
CA LEU A 137 10.33 15.49 -4.52
C LEU A 137 9.74 16.11 -3.27
N ARG A 138 10.45 17.06 -2.68
CA ARG A 138 9.94 17.83 -1.55
C ARG A 138 9.04 18.94 -2.07
N VAL A 139 7.79 18.92 -1.63
CA VAL A 139 6.77 19.91 -1.95
C VAL A 139 6.48 20.70 -0.69
N TYR A 140 6.41 22.02 -0.76
CA TYR A 140 6.12 22.83 0.41
C TYR A 140 5.21 24.02 0.08
N ILE A 141 4.50 24.50 1.09
CA ILE A 141 3.76 25.76 1.06
C ILE A 141 4.20 26.61 2.24
N ARG A 142 4.47 27.91 2.02
CA ARG A 142 4.70 28.86 3.12
C ARG A 142 3.35 29.36 3.63
N ARG A 143 3.20 29.52 4.94
CA ARG A 143 1.99 30.05 5.59
C ARG A 143 2.37 31.05 6.68
N ALA A 144 1.47 31.98 7.00
CA ALA A 144 1.70 32.86 8.14
C ALA A 144 1.70 32.03 9.44
N LEU A 145 2.39 32.49 10.49
CA LEU A 145 2.38 31.79 11.79
C LEU A 145 0.95 31.60 12.33
N SER A 146 0.05 32.54 12.05
CA SER A 146 -1.35 32.51 12.46
C SER A 146 -2.23 31.55 11.64
N ASP A 147 -1.78 31.12 10.45
CA ASP A 147 -2.58 30.28 9.56
C ASP A 147 -2.42 28.80 9.93
N PRO A 148 -3.50 28.00 9.94
CA PRO A 148 -3.41 26.57 10.20
C PRO A 148 -2.65 25.83 9.09
N ALA A 149 -2.01 24.71 9.46
CA ALA A 149 -1.37 23.82 8.51
C ALA A 149 -2.40 23.17 7.57
N ARG A 150 -2.09 23.10 6.28
CA ARG A 150 -3.02 22.64 5.24
C ARG A 150 -2.58 21.35 4.57
N ILE A 151 -1.28 21.14 4.37
CA ILE A 151 -0.77 19.96 3.65
C ILE A 151 -1.14 18.63 4.31
N PRO A 152 -0.98 18.42 5.64
CA PRO A 152 -1.28 17.12 6.24
C PRO A 152 -2.74 16.69 6.09
N ALA A 153 -3.67 17.66 6.16
CA ALA A 153 -5.09 17.41 5.96
C ALA A 153 -5.44 17.24 4.47
N ALA A 154 -4.82 18.03 3.59
CA ALA A 154 -5.07 17.98 2.15
C ALA A 154 -4.46 16.75 1.49
N ALA A 155 -3.36 16.21 2.00
CA ALA A 155 -2.60 15.14 1.35
C ALA A 155 -2.00 14.19 2.39
N PRO A 156 -2.82 13.33 3.03
CA PRO A 156 -2.32 12.42 4.05
C PRO A 156 -1.35 11.38 3.46
N PRO A 157 -0.38 10.88 4.26
CA PRO A 157 0.56 9.84 3.82
C PRO A 157 -0.14 8.64 3.19
N GLY A 158 0.42 8.13 2.08
CA GLY A 158 -0.12 7.04 1.29
C GLY A 158 -1.07 7.47 0.17
N SER A 159 -1.55 8.71 0.17
CA SER A 159 -2.38 9.28 -0.91
C SER A 159 -1.58 9.46 -2.19
N PHE A 160 -2.25 9.34 -3.34
CA PHE A 160 -1.70 9.74 -4.63
C PHE A 160 -2.23 11.13 -4.97
N VAL A 161 -1.31 12.07 -5.22
CA VAL A 161 -1.65 13.49 -5.37
C VAL A 161 -1.06 14.07 -6.65
N GLU A 162 -1.69 15.12 -7.14
CA GLU A 162 -1.18 16.02 -8.17
C GLU A 162 -0.83 17.35 -7.51
N ALA A 163 0.45 17.70 -7.54
CA ALA A 163 0.98 18.94 -6.97
C ALA A 163 1.38 19.89 -8.09
N THR A 164 0.81 21.09 -8.10
CA THR A 164 1.14 22.14 -9.06
C THR A 164 1.90 23.27 -8.36
N GLY A 165 3.04 23.67 -8.89
CA GLY A 165 3.87 24.66 -8.21
C GLY A 165 5.04 25.13 -9.04
N ILE A 166 5.84 26.00 -8.43
CA ILE A 166 7.07 26.52 -9.02
C ILE A 166 8.22 25.63 -8.57
N LEU A 167 8.95 25.08 -9.53
CA LEU A 167 10.10 24.24 -9.23
C LEU A 167 11.31 25.12 -8.87
N MET A 168 11.85 24.92 -7.68
CA MET A 168 12.90 25.72 -7.09
C MET A 168 14.14 24.86 -6.86
N PRO A 169 15.36 25.39 -7.08
CA PRO A 169 16.56 24.74 -6.56
C PRO A 169 16.54 24.76 -5.02
N ALA A 170 17.09 23.72 -4.38
CA ALA A 170 17.20 23.66 -2.92
C ALA A 170 18.66 23.50 -2.47
N GLU A 171 19.24 22.31 -2.62
CA GLU A 171 20.65 21.98 -2.33
C GLU A 171 21.29 21.29 -3.56
N LEU A 172 22.59 20.99 -3.56
CA LEU A 172 23.31 20.35 -4.69
C LEU A 172 22.48 19.25 -5.38
N ASN A 173 22.10 19.49 -6.65
CA ASN A 173 21.32 18.59 -7.51
C ASN A 173 19.91 18.20 -7.00
N THR A 174 19.36 18.93 -6.03
CA THR A 174 17.99 18.71 -5.56
C THR A 174 17.10 19.88 -5.90
N SER A 175 15.82 19.59 -6.08
CA SER A 175 14.80 20.59 -6.35
C SER A 175 13.62 20.39 -5.42
N THR A 176 12.96 21.50 -5.11
CA THR A 176 11.76 21.54 -4.29
C THR A 176 10.64 22.16 -5.10
N LEU A 177 9.42 21.71 -4.89
CA LEU A 177 8.25 22.29 -5.53
C LEU A 177 7.56 23.20 -4.52
N ARG A 178 7.56 24.50 -4.79
CA ARG A 178 6.83 25.48 -3.99
C ARG A 178 5.40 25.61 -4.51
N LEU A 179 4.43 25.25 -3.68
CA LEU A 179 3.02 25.45 -3.98
C LEU A 179 2.67 26.93 -3.88
N ARG A 180 1.72 27.35 -4.72
CA ARG A 180 1.17 28.72 -4.70
C ARG A 180 -0.01 28.81 -3.74
N HIS A 181 -0.89 27.80 -3.80
CA HIS A 181 -2.04 27.66 -2.91
C HIS A 181 -2.17 26.22 -2.42
N ALA A 182 -2.90 26.03 -1.32
CA ALA A 182 -3.20 24.69 -0.84
C ALA A 182 -4.03 23.87 -1.85
N GLU A 183 -4.83 24.54 -2.68
CA GLU A 183 -5.65 23.93 -3.75
C GLU A 183 -4.82 23.39 -4.94
N ASP A 184 -3.56 23.82 -5.07
CA ASP A 184 -2.66 23.27 -6.07
C ASP A 184 -2.18 21.85 -5.69
N LEU A 185 -2.49 21.39 -4.48
CA LEU A 185 -2.26 20.02 -4.03
C LEU A 185 -3.58 19.26 -4.05
N ARG A 186 -3.81 18.48 -5.10
CA ARG A 186 -5.07 17.76 -5.33
C ARG A 186 -4.89 16.28 -5.06
N VAL A 187 -5.79 15.71 -4.27
CA VAL A 187 -5.84 14.25 -4.05
C VAL A 187 -6.49 13.60 -5.26
N VAL A 188 -5.71 12.78 -5.97
CA VAL A 188 -6.20 11.94 -7.06
C VAL A 188 -6.82 10.66 -6.49
N SER A 189 -6.16 10.07 -5.49
CA SER A 189 -6.72 8.95 -4.71
C SER A 189 -6.22 8.97 -3.28
N GLY A 190 -7.10 8.62 -2.33
CA GLY A 190 -6.74 8.52 -0.91
C GLY A 190 -5.76 7.37 -0.60
N PRO A 191 -5.36 7.22 0.68
CA PRO A 191 -4.49 6.13 1.08
C PRO A 191 -5.18 4.78 0.91
N ALA A 192 -4.42 3.78 0.46
CA ALA A 192 -4.90 2.41 0.34
C ALA A 192 -5.02 1.80 1.75
N VAL A 193 -6.13 2.06 2.43
CA VAL A 193 -6.47 1.45 3.72
C VAL A 193 -7.33 0.22 3.49
N ILE A 194 -6.98 -0.91 4.12
CA ILE A 194 -7.83 -2.11 4.10
C ILE A 194 -9.01 -1.84 5.05
N PRO A 195 -10.26 -1.82 4.55
CA PRO A 195 -11.41 -1.58 5.42
C PRO A 195 -11.56 -2.70 6.46
N TRP A 196 -11.84 -2.35 7.72
CA TRP A 196 -12.01 -3.32 8.83
C TRP A 196 -12.98 -4.47 8.53
N ARG A 197 -14.01 -4.23 7.70
CA ARG A 197 -14.95 -5.27 7.24
C ARG A 197 -14.26 -6.45 6.54
N TRP A 198 -13.18 -6.20 5.80
CA TRP A 198 -12.44 -7.26 5.09
C TRP A 198 -11.59 -8.10 6.05
N ILE A 199 -11.01 -7.46 7.07
CA ILE A 199 -10.32 -8.16 8.16
C ILE A 199 -11.33 -9.05 8.91
N GLY A 200 -12.52 -8.51 9.22
CA GLY A 200 -13.60 -9.28 9.84
C GLY A 200 -14.08 -10.45 8.99
N LEU A 201 -14.29 -10.24 7.68
CA LEU A 201 -14.67 -11.30 6.74
C LEU A 201 -13.61 -12.41 6.68
N PHE A 202 -12.32 -12.03 6.58
CA PHE A 202 -11.22 -12.98 6.56
C PHE A 202 -11.17 -13.80 7.86
N ALA A 203 -11.31 -13.15 9.03
CA ALA A 203 -11.35 -13.83 10.32
C ALA A 203 -12.56 -14.78 10.43
N ALA A 204 -13.73 -14.40 9.93
CA ALA A 204 -14.92 -15.24 9.92
C ALA A 204 -14.75 -16.49 9.03
N ILE A 205 -14.16 -16.32 7.84
CA ILE A 205 -13.81 -17.44 6.96
C ILE A 205 -12.83 -18.39 7.67
N LEU A 206 -11.79 -17.83 8.31
CA LEU A 206 -10.78 -18.60 9.02
C LEU A 206 -11.39 -19.40 10.18
N ALA A 207 -12.29 -18.79 10.95
CA ALA A 207 -13.04 -19.44 12.02
C ALA A 207 -13.96 -20.55 11.47
N GLY A 208 -14.61 -20.31 10.33
CA GLY A 208 -15.42 -21.32 9.64
C GLY A 208 -14.60 -22.54 9.22
N VAL A 209 -13.42 -22.33 8.63
CA VAL A 209 -12.50 -23.40 8.25
C VAL A 209 -12.00 -24.16 9.48
N MET A 210 -11.65 -23.46 10.57
CA MET A 210 -11.29 -24.10 11.83
C MET A 210 -12.43 -24.93 12.41
N GLY A 211 -13.65 -24.40 12.42
CA GLY A 211 -14.84 -25.14 12.88
C GLY A 211 -15.11 -26.38 12.02
N TRP A 212 -14.99 -26.25 10.70
CA TRP A 212 -15.15 -27.35 9.75
C TRP A 212 -14.11 -28.46 9.98
N THR A 213 -12.83 -28.10 10.09
CA THR A 213 -11.75 -29.08 10.32
C THR A 213 -11.89 -29.78 11.67
N PHE A 214 -12.30 -29.07 12.72
CA PHE A 214 -12.59 -29.66 14.02
C PHE A 214 -13.78 -30.65 13.94
N SER A 215 -14.86 -30.26 13.27
CA SER A 215 -16.04 -31.09 13.06
C SER A 215 -15.72 -32.36 12.27
N LEU A 216 -14.98 -32.23 11.16
CA LEU A 216 -14.51 -33.38 10.37
C LEU A 216 -13.67 -34.35 11.20
N ARG A 217 -12.69 -33.85 11.96
CA ARG A 217 -11.88 -34.68 12.86
C ARG A 217 -12.73 -35.38 13.94
N ARG A 218 -13.81 -34.75 14.40
CA ARG A 218 -14.74 -35.37 15.35
C ARG A 218 -15.55 -36.49 14.69
N MET A 219 -16.11 -36.26 13.51
CA MET A 219 -16.89 -37.28 12.79
C MET A 219 -16.04 -38.49 12.41
N VAL A 220 -14.82 -38.28 11.91
CA VAL A 220 -13.91 -39.37 11.57
C VAL A 220 -13.64 -40.25 12.80
N ARG A 221 -13.34 -39.65 13.96
CA ARG A 221 -13.10 -40.42 15.19
C ARG A 221 -14.31 -41.23 15.66
N ILE A 222 -15.52 -40.73 15.49
CA ILE A 222 -16.74 -41.46 15.84
C ILE A 222 -16.90 -42.68 14.92
N LYS A 223 -16.80 -42.49 13.60
CA LYS A 223 -16.91 -43.58 12.62
C LYS A 223 -15.82 -44.65 12.80
N THR A 224 -14.59 -44.25 13.11
CA THR A 224 -13.52 -45.21 13.39
C THR A 224 -13.87 -46.11 14.57
N ARG A 225 -14.38 -45.53 15.67
CA ARG A 225 -14.79 -46.30 16.86
C ARG A 225 -15.95 -47.25 16.60
N GLU A 226 -16.97 -46.83 15.84
CA GLU A 226 -18.07 -47.72 15.45
C GLU A 226 -17.57 -48.90 14.62
N THR A 227 -16.66 -48.64 13.68
CA THR A 227 -16.08 -49.68 12.84
C THR A 227 -15.24 -50.67 13.66
N GLU A 228 -14.42 -50.17 14.59
CA GLU A 228 -13.64 -51.00 15.52
C GLU A 228 -14.54 -51.86 16.41
N GLN A 229 -15.66 -51.32 16.90
CA GLN A 229 -16.62 -52.07 17.71
C GLN A 229 -17.29 -53.19 16.91
N HIS A 230 -17.73 -52.92 15.69
CA HIS A 230 -18.33 -53.94 14.82
C HIS A 230 -17.32 -55.03 14.46
N LEU A 231 -16.06 -54.66 14.20
CA LEU A 231 -14.99 -55.62 13.95
C LEU A 231 -14.76 -56.52 15.17
N ALA A 232 -14.63 -55.94 16.36
CA ALA A 232 -14.44 -56.70 17.60
C ALA A 232 -15.59 -57.68 17.87
N GLN A 233 -16.84 -57.26 17.65
CA GLN A 233 -18.01 -58.14 17.78
C GLN A 233 -17.99 -59.30 16.76
N ALA A 234 -17.60 -59.02 15.51
CA ALA A 234 -17.51 -60.04 14.48
C ALA A 234 -16.40 -61.06 14.79
N GLU A 235 -15.25 -60.59 15.28
CA GLU A 235 -14.13 -61.44 15.72
C GLU A 235 -14.54 -62.32 16.92
N GLU A 236 -15.21 -61.75 17.92
CA GLU A 236 -15.71 -62.50 19.08
C GLU A 236 -16.72 -63.58 18.65
N ALA A 237 -17.69 -63.24 17.80
CA ALA A 237 -18.66 -64.19 17.28
C ALA A 237 -17.98 -65.32 16.47
N SER A 238 -16.98 -64.99 15.66
CA SER A 238 -16.20 -65.97 14.89
C SER A 238 -15.42 -66.91 15.81
N ARG A 239 -14.83 -66.37 16.89
CA ARG A 239 -14.12 -67.16 17.89
C ARG A 239 -15.07 -68.11 18.62
N LEU A 240 -16.19 -67.62 19.13
CA LEU A 240 -17.20 -68.45 19.81
C LEU A 240 -17.74 -69.54 18.90
N LYS A 241 -17.99 -69.24 17.61
CA LYS A 241 -18.41 -70.24 16.62
C LYS A 241 -17.34 -71.33 16.45
N SER A 242 -16.07 -70.94 16.38
CA SER A 242 -14.96 -71.88 16.23
C SER A 242 -14.79 -72.78 17.46
N GLU A 243 -14.84 -72.20 18.67
CA GLU A 243 -14.80 -72.93 19.94
C GLU A 243 -15.99 -73.89 20.07
N PHE A 244 -17.20 -73.44 19.72
CA PHE A 244 -18.39 -74.28 19.71
C PHE A 244 -18.25 -75.47 18.75
N LEU A 245 -17.86 -75.23 17.50
CA LEU A 245 -17.68 -76.29 16.51
C LEU A 245 -16.58 -77.28 16.93
N ALA A 246 -15.49 -76.81 17.51
CA ALA A 246 -14.44 -77.67 18.04
C ALA A 246 -14.95 -78.54 19.20
N ASN A 247 -15.65 -77.94 20.16
CA ASN A 247 -16.20 -78.65 21.32
C ASN A 247 -17.23 -79.69 20.89
N VAL A 248 -18.20 -79.33 20.06
CA VAL A 248 -19.20 -80.27 19.53
C VAL A 248 -18.53 -81.40 18.74
N SER A 249 -17.50 -81.11 17.95
CA SER A 249 -16.75 -82.14 17.22
C SER A 249 -16.07 -83.13 18.16
N HIS A 250 -15.47 -82.65 19.25
CA HIS A 250 -14.82 -83.49 20.26
C HIS A 250 -15.84 -84.32 21.07
N GLU A 251 -16.98 -83.72 21.42
CA GLU A 251 -18.04 -84.38 22.16
C GLU A 251 -18.83 -85.39 21.33
N ILE A 252 -18.91 -85.23 20.00
CA ILE A 252 -19.50 -86.24 19.11
C ILE A 252 -18.50 -87.36 18.83
N ARG A 253 -17.21 -87.03 18.65
CA ARG A 253 -16.16 -88.01 18.34
C ARG A 253 -16.07 -89.11 19.39
N THR A 254 -16.11 -88.73 20.67
CA THR A 254 -15.93 -89.66 21.80
C THR A 254 -17.01 -90.75 21.88
N PRO A 255 -18.33 -90.43 21.95
CA PRO A 255 -19.37 -91.45 21.94
C PRO A 255 -19.41 -92.22 20.62
N LEU A 256 -19.11 -91.59 19.49
CA LEU A 256 -19.05 -92.28 18.20
C LEU A 256 -17.97 -93.38 18.20
N HIS A 257 -16.78 -93.10 18.73
CA HIS A 257 -15.72 -94.11 18.88
C HIS A 257 -16.16 -95.22 19.85
N GLY A 258 -16.90 -94.89 20.91
CA GLY A 258 -17.45 -95.87 21.83
C GLY A 258 -18.49 -96.80 21.18
N ILE A 259 -19.39 -96.24 20.35
CA ILE A 259 -20.40 -97.02 19.60
C ILE A 259 -19.71 -97.92 18.57
N LEU A 260 -18.73 -97.39 17.82
CA LEU A 260 -17.96 -98.16 16.84
C LEU A 260 -17.19 -99.32 17.49
N GLY A 261 -16.51 -99.07 18.61
CA GLY A 261 -15.81 -100.13 19.34
C GLY A 261 -16.77 -101.20 19.90
N MET A 262 -17.96 -100.81 20.34
CA MET A 262 -18.99 -101.78 20.77
C MET A 262 -19.53 -102.60 19.59
N GLN A 263 -19.71 -101.97 18.42
CA GLN A 263 -20.08 -102.68 17.19
C GLN A 263 -19.02 -103.71 16.79
N GLU A 264 -17.73 -103.36 16.85
CA GLU A 264 -16.62 -104.30 16.57
C GLU A 264 -16.62 -105.50 17.53
N LEU A 265 -16.78 -105.26 18.84
CA LEU A 265 -16.83 -106.35 19.83
C LEU A 265 -18.05 -107.27 19.64
N LEU A 266 -19.21 -106.72 19.25
CA LEU A 266 -20.40 -107.52 18.94
C LEU A 266 -20.16 -108.42 17.72
N LEU A 267 -19.45 -107.94 16.70
CA LEU A 267 -19.13 -108.71 15.50
C LEU A 267 -18.20 -109.90 15.76
N GLU A 268 -17.42 -109.89 16.85
CA GLU A 268 -16.56 -111.00 17.30
C GLU A 268 -17.31 -112.09 18.07
N THR A 269 -18.60 -111.88 18.39
CA THR A 269 -19.45 -112.88 19.07
C THR A 269 -20.30 -113.68 18.08
N PRO A 270 -20.80 -114.88 18.45
CA PRO A 270 -21.73 -115.62 17.59
C PRO A 270 -23.08 -114.88 17.47
N LEU A 271 -23.24 -114.15 16.37
CA LEU A 271 -24.46 -113.42 16.00
C LEU A 271 -25.40 -114.29 15.15
N THR A 272 -26.71 -114.08 15.29
CA THR A 272 -27.69 -114.63 14.34
C THR A 272 -27.61 -113.90 12.99
N ALA A 273 -28.15 -114.50 11.92
CA ALA A 273 -28.10 -113.91 10.57
C ALA A 273 -28.74 -112.50 10.51
N GLU A 274 -29.88 -112.32 11.21
CA GLU A 274 -30.61 -111.04 11.25
C GLU A 274 -29.85 -109.95 12.02
N GLN A 275 -29.18 -110.30 13.12
CA GLN A 275 -28.35 -109.36 13.90
C GLN A 275 -27.10 -108.90 13.14
N ARG A 276 -26.52 -109.77 12.29
CA ARG A 276 -25.39 -109.39 11.45
C ARG A 276 -25.81 -108.42 10.35
N GLU A 277 -27.01 -108.58 9.79
CA GLU A 277 -27.57 -107.66 8.79
C GLU A 277 -27.80 -106.25 9.36
N TRP A 278 -28.16 -106.11 10.64
CA TRP A 278 -28.29 -104.79 11.29
C TRP A 278 -26.98 -104.02 11.45
N LEU A 279 -25.82 -104.70 11.37
CA LEU A 279 -24.49 -104.11 11.58
C LEU A 279 -23.71 -103.89 10.28
N THR A 280 -24.31 -104.16 9.12
CA THR A 280 -23.70 -104.01 7.78
C THR A 280 -24.33 -102.85 7.02
#